data_AF-A0A5B7TS18-F1
#
_entry.id   AF-A0A5B7TS18-F1
#
_cell.length_a   1.000
_cell.length_b   1.000
_cell.length_c   1.000
_cell.angle_alpha   90.00
_cell.angle_beta   90.00
_cell.angle_gamma   90.00
#
_symmetry.space_group_name_H-M   'P 1'
#
loop_
_entity.id
_entity.type
_entity.pdbx_description
1 polymer ?
#
loop_
_entity_poly.entity_id
_entity_poly.type
_entity_poly.pdbx_seq_one_letter_code
_entity_poly.pdbx_strand_id
1 'polypeptide(L)' 'MIFSKTGLTNWYLKLASGTIEKAADGAYVIGGKQYYINMLSGQIPIIREVDGETELVLQVDGSPVKYEIIW' A
#
# COMPACT_ATOMS: atom_id res chain seq x y z
N MET A 1 8.53 4.79 9.47
CA MET A 1 7.52 5.27 10.44
C MET A 1 7.29 4.16 11.46
N ILE A 2 7.24 4.45 12.77
CA ILE A 2 6.93 3.47 13.83
C ILE A 2 5.56 3.86 14.39
N PHE A 3 4.60 2.94 14.37
CA PHE A 3 3.28 3.17 14.94
C PHE A 3 3.34 2.87 16.45
N SER A 4 3.10 3.87 17.29
CA SER A 4 3.28 3.80 18.75
C SER A 4 2.10 3.19 19.52
N LYS A 5 1.04 2.75 18.82
CA LYS A 5 -0.20 2.26 19.43
C LYS A 5 -0.32 0.76 19.19
N THR A 6 -0.17 -0.03 20.25
CA THR A 6 -0.30 -1.49 20.24
C THR A 6 -1.78 -1.89 20.36
N GLY A 7 -2.17 -3.05 19.81
CA GLY A 7 -3.55 -3.55 19.84
C GLY A 7 -4.50 -2.98 18.78
N LEU A 8 -3.97 -2.32 17.75
CA LEU A 8 -4.76 -1.80 16.62
C LEU A 8 -5.08 -2.92 15.62
N THR A 9 -6.16 -3.68 15.86
CA THR A 9 -6.76 -4.52 14.83
C THR A 9 -7.57 -3.65 13.86
N ASN A 10 -7.56 -3.98 12.57
CA ASN A 10 -8.30 -3.30 11.49
C ASN A 10 -7.84 -1.88 11.10
N TRP A 11 -6.58 -1.52 11.38
CA TRP A 11 -6.02 -0.26 10.89
C TRP A 11 -5.27 -0.47 9.58
N TYR A 12 -5.49 0.45 8.65
CA TYR A 12 -4.91 0.41 7.32
C TYR A 12 -4.23 1.73 7.00
N LEU A 13 -2.99 1.66 6.50
CA LEU A 13 -2.30 2.78 5.89
C LEU A 13 -2.69 2.84 4.41
N LYS A 14 -3.34 3.93 3.97
CA LYS A 14 -3.57 4.20 2.55
C LYS A 14 -2.26 4.65 1.89
N LEU A 15 -1.80 3.90 0.90
CA LEU A 15 -0.58 4.18 0.14
C LEU A 15 -0.89 4.99 -1.12
N ALA A 16 -1.99 4.68 -1.81
CA ALA A 16 -2.42 5.35 -3.04
C ALA A 16 -3.91 5.15 -3.32
N SER A 17 -4.46 5.94 -4.24
CA SER A 17 -5.78 5.75 -4.86
C SER A 17 -5.73 6.03 -6.36
N GLY A 18 -6.72 5.49 -7.08
CA GLY A 18 -6.83 5.56 -8.55
C GLY A 18 -6.69 4.18 -9.18
N THR A 19 -6.43 4.12 -10.48
CA THR A 19 -6.18 2.83 -11.17
C THR A 19 -4.93 2.17 -10.61
N ILE A 20 -5.07 0.99 -10.00
CA ILE A 20 -3.97 0.28 -9.35
C ILE A 20 -3.85 -1.12 -9.95
N GLU A 21 -2.66 -1.44 -10.44
CA GLU A 21 -2.35 -2.76 -11.01
C GLU A 21 -1.11 -3.33 -10.33
N LYS A 22 -1.12 -4.63 -10.03
CA LYS A 22 0.07 -5.31 -9.51
C LYS A 22 0.92 -5.80 -10.68
N ALA A 23 2.15 -5.32 -10.78
CA ALA A 23 3.12 -5.73 -11.78
C ALA A 23 3.71 -7.12 -11.47
N ALA A 24 4.32 -7.75 -12.48
CA ALA A 24 4.87 -9.10 -12.38
C ALA A 24 6.06 -9.21 -11.41
N ASP A 25 6.76 -8.10 -11.18
CA ASP A 25 7.86 -7.97 -10.22
C ASP A 25 7.39 -7.74 -8.78
N GLY A 26 6.08 -7.59 -8.56
CA GLY A 26 5.48 -7.34 -7.26
C GLY A 26 5.28 -5.86 -6.92
N ALA A 27 5.72 -4.93 -7.77
CA ALA A 27 5.43 -3.50 -7.63
C ALA A 27 3.96 -3.19 -7.94
N TYR A 28 3.47 -2.06 -7.45
CA TYR A 28 2.12 -1.57 -7.71
C TYR A 28 2.19 -0.37 -8.65
N VAL A 29 1.62 -0.50 -9.84
CA VAL A 29 1.48 0.56 -10.84
C VAL A 29 0.29 1.43 -10.46
N ILE A 30 0.50 2.74 -10.37
CA ILE A 30 -0.55 3.68 -9.99
C ILE A 30 -0.88 4.62 -11.15
N GLY A 31 -2.18 4.87 -11.35
CA GLY A 31 -2.70 5.85 -12.31
C GLY A 31 -2.35 5.53 -13.77
N GLY A 32 -2.15 4.26 -14.13
CA GLY A 32 -1.76 3.87 -15.48
C GLY A 32 -0.31 4.24 -15.82
N LYS A 33 0.63 3.95 -14.90
CA LYS A 33 2.09 4.18 -15.01
C LYS A 33 2.54 5.62 -14.72
N GLN A 34 1.80 6.36 -13.89
CA GLN A 34 2.26 7.66 -13.38
C GLN A 34 3.43 7.52 -12.40
N TYR A 35 3.38 6.48 -11.58
CA TYR A 35 4.43 6.08 -10.66
C TYR A 35 4.17 4.65 -10.19
N TYR A 36 5.15 4.08 -9.50
CA TYR A 36 5.14 2.73 -8.97
C TYR A 36 5.43 2.75 -7.47
N ILE A 37 4.79 1.87 -6.72
CA ILE A 37 5.08 1.63 -5.30
C ILE A 37 5.68 0.25 -5.16
N ASN A 38 6.90 0.18 -4.65
CA ASN A 38 7.57 -1.08 -4.34
C ASN A 38 7.70 -1.27 -2.82
N MET A 39 7.31 -2.45 -2.34
CA MET A 39 7.34 -2.76 -0.92
C MET A 39 8.70 -3.34 -0.55
N LEU A 40 9.43 -2.61 0.28
CA LEU A 40 10.75 -3.02 0.81
C LEU A 40 10.64 -3.77 2.13
N SER A 41 9.43 -3.89 2.65
CA SER A 41 9.08 -4.57 3.89
C SER A 41 8.15 -5.74 3.57
N GLY A 42 8.18 -6.78 4.39
CA GLY A 42 7.48 -8.05 4.08
C GLY A 42 5.95 -7.96 4.12
N GLN A 43 5.39 -6.81 4.50
CA GLN A 43 3.95 -6.58 4.47
C GLN A 43 3.44 -6.49 3.04
N ILE A 44 2.29 -7.11 2.79
CA ILE A 44 1.66 -7.18 1.46
C ILE A 44 0.48 -6.19 1.44
N PRO A 45 0.53 -5.15 0.58
CA PRO A 45 -0.61 -4.29 0.35
C PRO A 45 -1.80 -5.03 -0.24
N ILE A 46 -2.98 -4.55 0.10
CA ILE A 46 -4.28 -5.02 -0.36
C ILE A 46 -4.83 -3.95 -1.30
N ILE A 47 -5.27 -4.38 -2.48
CA ILE A 47 -6.04 -3.55 -3.40
C ILE A 47 -7.50 -3.73 -3.03
N ARG A 48 -8.21 -2.63 -2.78
CA ARG A 48 -9.65 -2.66 -2.46
C ARG A 48 -10.38 -1.56 -3.22
N GLU A 49 -11.68 -1.76 -3.42
CA GLU A 49 -12.57 -0.73 -3.95
C GLU A 49 -13.40 -0.13 -2.82
N VAL A 50 -13.44 1.19 -2.72
CA VAL A 50 -14.21 1.95 -1.73
C VAL A 50 -14.84 3.14 -2.45
N ASP A 51 -16.17 3.27 -2.35
CA ASP A 51 -16.93 4.37 -2.96
C ASP A 51 -16.67 4.58 -4.46
N GLY A 52 -16.39 3.49 -5.20
CA GLY A 52 -16.11 3.52 -6.64
C GLY A 52 -14.68 3.94 -7.00
N GLU A 53 -13.81 4.16 -6.01
CA GLU A 53 -12.37 4.34 -6.22
C GLU A 53 -11.60 3.09 -5.78
N THR A 54 -10.54 2.76 -6.52
CA THR A 54 -9.59 1.73 -6.09
C THR A 54 -8.52 2.36 -5.18
N GLU A 55 -8.22 1.70 -4.07
CA GLU A 55 -7.22 2.10 -3.09
C GLU A 55 -6.19 0.98 -2.87
N LEU A 56 -4.93 1.38 -2.69
CA LEU A 56 -3.88 0.51 -2.21
C LEU A 56 -3.70 0.76 -0.72
N VAL A 57 -3.99 -0.25 0.11
CA VAL A 57 -3.91 -0.13 1.56
C VAL A 57 -3.01 -1.20 2.16
N LEU A 58 -2.31 -0.87 3.23
CA LEU A 58 -1.46 -1.79 3.97
C LEU A 58 -2.00 -2.01 5.37
N GLN A 59 -2.23 -3.26 5.78
CA GLN A 59 -2.61 -3.55 7.16
C GLN A 59 -1.45 -3.21 8.10
N VAL A 60 -1.74 -2.44 9.14
CA VAL A 60 -0.75 -2.06 10.16
C VAL A 60 -0.84 -3.06 11.31
N ASP A 61 0.27 -3.78 11.54
CA ASP A 61 0.42 -4.77 12.62
C ASP A 61 1.39 -4.29 13.73
N GLY A 62 1.88 -3.06 13.62
CA GLY A 62 2.91 -2.50 14.50
C GLY A 62 4.34 -2.70 14.01
N SER A 63 4.55 -3.50 12.96
CA SER A 63 5.86 -3.67 12.33
C SER A 63 6.25 -2.40 11.55
N PRO A 64 7.55 -2.06 11.49
CA PRO A 64 8.02 -0.96 10.64
C PRO A 64 7.64 -1.19 9.18
N VAL A 65 7.05 -0.18 8.55
CA VAL A 65 6.73 -0.18 7.12
C VAL A 65 7.85 0.51 6.36
N LYS A 66 8.36 -0.14 5.31
CA LYS A 66 9.31 0.41 4.33
C LYS A 66 8.81 0.17 2.92
N TYR A 67 8.81 1.21 2.12
CA TYR A 67 8.46 1.18 0.71
C TYR A 67 9.20 2.31 -0.01
N GLU A 68 9.25 2.24 -1.33
CA GLU A 68 9.78 3.29 -2.19
C GLU A 68 8.76 3.65 -3.27
N ILE A 69 8.88 4.88 -3.77
CA ILE A 69 8.08 5.41 -4.87
C ILE A 69 9.03 5.64 -6.05
N ILE A 70 8.71 5.06 -7.20
CA ILE A 70 9.49 5.14 -8.43
C ILE A 70 8.66 5.92 -9.45
N TRP A 71 9.26 6.92 -10.09
CA TRP A 71 8.63 7.78 -11.11
C TRP A 71 8.97 7.29 -12.51
#